data_AF-A0A7Y5TSX7-F1
#
_entry.id   AF-A0A7Y5TSX7-F1
#
_cell.length_a   1.000
_cell.length_b   1.000
_cell.length_c   1.000
_cell.angle_alpha   90.00
_cell.angle_beta   90.00
_cell.angle_gamma   90.00
#
_symmetry.space_group_name_H-M   'P 1'
#
loop_
_entity.id
_entity.type
_entity.pdbx_description
1 polymer ?
#
loop_
_entity_poly.entity_id
_entity_poly.type
_entity_poly.pdbx_seq_one_letter_code
_entity_poly.pdbx_strand_id
1 'polypeptide(L)'
;MSSEHRRERDKTVAPVKGPIDRLGDALKPDGEPVEIPDIRQSDLEPYVGLRYLSKLFKLMGVILGLLLVAEVVTGVVAQGSAAIPTLLGEASRLIVLAGLLWGVGDLAILLIDVGHDVRAARILLARQTHALSGANRRGEPANGAGATTGAPPTTPGSV
;
A
#
# COMPACT_ATOMS: atom_id res chain seq x y z
N MET A 1 50.18 7.36 -46.57
CA MET A 1 49.32 6.59 -47.49
C MET A 1 48.71 5.45 -46.72
N SER A 2 47.37 5.33 -46.80
CA SER A 2 46.47 4.23 -46.39
C SER A 2 46.45 3.79 -44.93
N SER A 3 45.43 4.13 -44.11
CA SER A 3 43.97 3.86 -44.17
C SER A 3 43.58 2.49 -43.61
N GLU A 4 42.80 2.55 -42.52
CA GLU A 4 41.68 1.67 -42.15
C GLU A 4 41.81 0.18 -42.45
N HIS A 5 41.78 -0.65 -41.40
CA HIS A 5 40.67 -1.58 -41.23
C HIS A 5 40.57 -2.09 -39.79
N ARG A 6 39.32 -2.10 -39.31
CA ARG A 6 38.80 -2.87 -38.17
C ARG A 6 38.70 -2.18 -36.81
N ARG A 7 37.89 -1.11 -36.80
CA ARG A 7 36.87 -0.93 -35.76
C ARG A 7 35.97 -2.18 -35.76
N GLU A 8 35.88 -2.91 -34.64
CA GLU A 8 34.65 -3.59 -34.27
C GLU A 8 34.67 -4.00 -32.79
N ARG A 9 33.64 -3.53 -32.07
CA ARG A 9 33.13 -4.04 -30.79
C ARG A 9 33.88 -3.62 -29.52
N ASP A 10 33.91 -2.32 -29.31
CA ASP A 10 33.42 -1.82 -28.01
C ASP A 10 31.93 -2.17 -27.93
N LYS A 11 31.62 -3.35 -27.38
CA LYS A 11 30.29 -3.65 -26.88
C LYS A 11 30.32 -3.31 -25.40
N THR A 12 29.92 -2.07 -25.13
CA THR A 12 29.40 -1.65 -23.83
C THR A 12 28.37 -2.68 -23.39
N VAL A 13 28.77 -3.61 -22.54
CA VAL A 13 27.86 -4.53 -21.87
C VAL A 13 27.06 -3.64 -20.93
N ALA A 14 25.85 -3.28 -21.35
CA ALA A 14 24.89 -2.65 -20.45
C ALA A 14 24.82 -3.52 -19.18
N PRO A 15 24.91 -2.93 -17.97
CA PRO A 15 24.86 -3.71 -16.74
C PRO A 15 23.56 -4.51 -16.76
N VAL A 16 23.68 -5.83 -16.70
CA VAL A 16 22.52 -6.74 -16.67
C VAL A 16 21.80 -6.46 -15.37
N LYS A 17 20.73 -5.66 -15.48
CA LYS A 17 19.88 -5.23 -14.38
C LYS A 17 19.34 -6.48 -13.67
N GLY A 18 19.77 -6.67 -12.42
CA GLY A 18 19.47 -7.88 -11.65
C GLY A 18 17.97 -8.00 -11.35
N PRO A 19 17.50 -9.18 -10.89
CA PRO A 19 16.09 -9.36 -10.49
C PRO A 19 15.63 -8.33 -9.44
N ILE A 20 16.53 -7.94 -8.53
CA ILE A 20 16.29 -6.91 -7.50
C ILE A 20 16.12 -5.52 -8.14
N ASP A 21 16.92 -5.20 -9.14
CA ASP A 21 16.87 -3.90 -9.81
C ASP A 21 15.60 -3.77 -10.69
N ARG A 22 15.10 -4.88 -11.24
CA ARG A 22 13.82 -4.93 -11.95
C ARG A 22 12.63 -4.77 -11.00
N LEU A 23 12.73 -5.34 -9.79
CA LEU A 23 11.73 -5.15 -8.74
C LEU A 23 11.71 -3.69 -8.27
N GLY A 24 12.87 -3.04 -8.15
CA GLY A 24 12.98 -1.62 -7.83
C GLY A 24 12.36 -0.69 -8.90
N ASP A 25 12.42 -1.07 -10.18
CA ASP A 25 11.73 -0.35 -11.25
C ASP A 25 10.22 -0.59 -11.24
N ALA A 26 9.76 -1.78 -10.86
CA ALA A 26 8.34 -2.12 -10.75
C ALA A 26 7.67 -1.48 -9.51
N LEU A 27 8.45 -1.12 -8.49
CA LEU A 27 7.97 -0.39 -7.31
C LEU A 27 7.97 1.15 -7.50
N LYS A 28 8.35 1.65 -8.68
CA LYS A 28 8.23 3.09 -8.96
C LYS A 28 6.75 3.48 -8.92
N PRO A 29 6.41 4.60 -8.24
CA PRO A 29 5.02 5.01 -8.00
C PRO A 29 4.22 5.41 -9.25
N ASP A 30 4.83 5.28 -10.43
CA ASP A 30 4.33 5.77 -11.72
C ASP A 30 4.09 4.62 -12.73
N GLY A 31 4.25 3.36 -12.32
CA GLY A 31 4.11 2.19 -13.20
C GLY A 31 2.65 1.79 -13.44
N GLU A 32 2.27 1.71 -14.71
CA GLU A 32 0.98 1.20 -15.22
C GLU A 32 0.49 -0.06 -14.49
N PRO A 33 -0.82 -0.16 -14.18
CA PRO A 33 -1.36 -1.28 -13.42
C PRO A 33 -1.29 -2.56 -14.27
N VAL A 34 -0.46 -3.50 -13.82
CA VAL A 34 -0.46 -4.85 -14.38
C VAL A 34 -1.73 -5.56 -13.91
N GLU A 35 -2.72 -5.66 -14.79
CA GLU A 35 -3.93 -6.44 -14.57
C GLU A 35 -3.60 -7.95 -14.60
N ILE A 36 -3.60 -8.57 -13.42
CA ILE A 36 -3.53 -10.03 -13.27
C ILE A 36 -4.97 -10.54 -13.23
N PRO A 37 -5.41 -11.40 -14.18
CA PRO A 37 -6.78 -11.91 -14.20
C PRO A 37 -6.97 -12.95 -13.09
N ASP A 38 -8.17 -12.93 -12.47
CA ASP A 38 -8.70 -13.92 -11.53
C ASP A 38 -8.43 -13.69 -10.02
N ILE A 39 -8.42 -12.43 -9.59
CA ILE A 39 -8.60 -12.05 -8.18
C ILE A 39 -9.92 -11.28 -8.11
N ARG A 40 -10.88 -11.81 -7.34
CA ARG A 40 -12.24 -11.26 -7.19
C ARG A 40 -12.19 -9.75 -6.98
N GLN A 41 -13.03 -9.00 -7.70
CA GLN A 41 -13.23 -7.56 -7.50
C GLN A 41 -13.77 -7.18 -6.10
N SER A 42 -14.03 -8.14 -5.22
CA SER A 42 -14.20 -7.93 -3.77
C SER A 42 -12.88 -7.70 -3.02
N ASP A 43 -11.74 -7.94 -3.69
CA ASP A 43 -10.36 -7.68 -3.26
C ASP A 43 -9.80 -6.40 -3.95
N LEU A 44 -10.68 -5.67 -4.67
CA LEU A 44 -10.40 -4.40 -5.33
C LEU A 44 -10.17 -3.33 -4.26
N GLU A 45 -8.90 -2.94 -4.15
CA GLU A 45 -8.29 -1.93 -3.30
C GLU A 45 -9.25 -0.88 -2.69
N PRO A 46 -9.57 -1.01 -1.38
CA PRO A 46 -10.31 0.01 -0.62
C PRO A 46 -9.56 1.34 -0.39
N TYR A 47 -8.75 1.81 -1.33
CA TYR A 47 -7.87 2.96 -1.10
C TYR A 47 -8.00 4.10 -2.11
N VAL A 48 -8.73 3.89 -3.20
CA VAL A 48 -8.98 4.97 -4.18
C VAL A 48 -9.77 6.11 -3.52
N GLY A 49 -10.83 5.80 -2.76
CA GLY A 49 -11.65 6.80 -2.08
C GLY A 49 -10.91 7.60 -0.99
N LEU A 50 -10.10 6.93 -0.16
CA LEU A 50 -9.31 7.58 0.89
C LEU A 50 -8.16 8.43 0.32
N ARG A 51 -7.57 8.03 -0.81
CA ARG A 51 -6.56 8.83 -1.51
C ARG A 51 -7.16 10.12 -2.08
N TYR A 52 -8.38 10.07 -2.61
CA TYR A 52 -9.10 11.27 -3.05
C TYR A 52 -9.46 12.18 -1.88
N LEU A 53 -9.89 11.61 -0.74
CA LEU A 53 -10.20 12.38 0.46
C LEU A 53 -8.98 13.15 0.99
N SER A 54 -7.81 12.51 0.99
CA SER A 54 -6.53 13.14 1.36
C SER A 54 -6.20 14.34 0.46
N LYS A 55 -6.38 14.17 -0.86
CA LYS A 55 -6.20 15.25 -1.84
C LYS A 55 -7.21 16.38 -1.65
N LEU A 56 -8.45 16.05 -1.30
CA LEU A 56 -9.50 17.05 -1.05
C LEU A 56 -9.19 17.90 0.18
N PHE A 57 -8.72 17.29 1.27
CA PHE A 57 -8.31 18.03 2.46
C PHE A 57 -7.08 18.91 2.21
N LYS A 58 -6.07 18.40 1.49
CA LYS A 58 -4.94 19.23 1.04
C LYS A 58 -5.39 20.40 0.17
N LEU A 59 -6.30 20.17 -0.78
CA LEU A 59 -6.87 21.23 -1.64
C LEU A 59 -7.58 22.31 -0.81
N MET A 60 -8.42 21.91 0.15
CA MET A 60 -9.11 22.85 1.03
C MET A 60 -8.14 23.63 1.92
N GLY A 61 -7.05 23.01 2.37
CA GLY A 61 -5.98 23.71 3.10
C GLY A 61 -5.31 24.79 2.25
N VAL A 62 -5.04 24.50 0.98
CA VAL A 62 -4.53 25.50 0.02
C VAL A 62 -5.55 26.62 -0.19
N ILE A 63 -6.82 26.28 -0.40
CA ILE A 63 -7.89 27.27 -0.59
C ILE A 63 -8.01 28.18 0.64
N LEU A 64 -7.96 27.63 1.85
CA LEU A 64 -7.94 28.41 3.10
C LEU A 64 -6.72 29.32 3.20
N GLY A 65 -5.54 28.85 2.78
CA GLY A 65 -4.33 29.69 2.69
C GLY A 65 -4.49 30.84 1.69
N LEU A 66 -5.11 30.60 0.54
CA LEU A 66 -5.40 31.64 -0.45
C LEU A 66 -6.43 32.65 0.07
N LEU A 67 -7.49 32.16 0.72
CA LEU A 67 -8.49 33.01 1.39
C LEU A 67 -7.85 33.87 2.47
N LEU A 68 -6.96 33.30 3.28
CA LEU A 68 -6.20 34.05 4.29
C LEU A 68 -5.40 35.19 3.67
N VAL A 69 -4.69 34.95 2.57
CA VAL A 69 -3.92 36.00 1.88
C VAL A 69 -4.87 37.07 1.33
N ALA A 70 -6.00 36.67 0.74
CA ALA A 70 -7.00 37.60 0.23
C ALA A 70 -7.60 38.47 1.35
N GLU A 71 -7.91 37.87 2.50
CA GLU A 71 -8.42 38.57 3.69
C GLU A 71 -7.42 39.61 4.19
N VAL A 72 -6.15 39.24 4.33
CA VAL A 72 -5.09 40.14 4.78
C VAL A 72 -4.94 41.33 3.82
N VAL A 73 -4.89 41.07 2.51
CA VAL A 73 -4.77 42.16 1.51
C VAL A 73 -6.00 43.07 1.57
N THR A 74 -7.20 42.49 1.60
CA THR A 74 -8.45 43.26 1.58
C THR A 74 -8.61 44.08 2.85
N GLY A 75 -8.33 43.50 4.02
CA GLY A 75 -8.40 44.21 5.32
C GLY A 75 -7.39 45.35 5.41
N VAL A 76 -6.16 45.15 4.93
CA VAL A 76 -5.16 46.22 4.88
C VAL A 76 -5.56 47.33 3.90
N VAL A 77 -6.07 47.00 2.72
CA VAL A 77 -6.49 48.00 1.72
C VAL A 77 -7.71 48.80 2.19
N ALA A 78 -8.68 48.15 2.84
CA ALA A 78 -9.93 48.80 3.23
C ALA A 78 -9.82 49.64 4.51
N GLN A 79 -9.06 49.17 5.49
CA GLN A 79 -9.08 49.70 6.87
C GLN A 79 -7.69 50.08 7.39
N GLY A 80 -6.61 49.71 6.68
CA GLY A 80 -5.25 50.09 7.04
C GLY A 80 -4.83 49.57 8.42
N SER A 81 -4.28 50.46 9.25
CA SER A 81 -3.78 50.12 10.59
C SER A 81 -4.87 49.77 11.59
N ALA A 82 -6.12 50.17 11.36
CA ALA A 82 -7.25 49.82 12.21
C ALA A 82 -7.62 48.33 12.15
N ALA A 83 -7.26 47.63 11.06
CA ALA A 83 -7.52 46.21 10.88
C ALA A 83 -6.49 45.28 11.53
N ILE A 84 -5.37 45.80 12.04
CA ILE A 84 -4.29 44.97 12.60
C ILE A 84 -4.78 44.01 13.71
N PRO A 85 -5.53 44.45 14.75
CA PRO A 85 -5.95 43.53 15.81
C PRO A 85 -6.97 42.48 15.33
N THR A 86 -7.86 42.83 14.40
CA THR A 86 -8.86 41.90 13.88
C THR A 86 -8.23 40.87 12.94
N LEU A 87 -7.39 41.33 12.01
CA LEU A 87 -6.64 40.48 11.08
C LEU A 87 -5.77 39.48 11.83
N LEU A 88 -5.10 39.87 12.92
CA LEU A 88 -4.31 38.94 13.73
C LEU A 88 -5.17 37.83 14.35
N GLY A 89 -6.34 38.19 14.87
CA GLY A 89 -7.28 37.21 15.45
C GLY A 89 -7.80 36.23 14.40
N GLU A 90 -8.29 36.74 13.28
CA GLU A 90 -8.87 35.91 12.21
C GLU A 90 -7.79 35.10 11.48
N ALA A 91 -6.65 35.72 11.16
CA ALA A 91 -5.53 35.04 10.51
C ALA A 91 -5.03 33.89 11.38
N SER A 92 -4.89 34.06 12.69
CA SER A 92 -4.44 32.99 13.58
C SER A 92 -5.35 31.75 13.49
N ARG A 93 -6.67 31.96 13.48
CA ARG A 93 -7.66 30.88 13.35
C ARG A 93 -7.58 30.21 11.99
N LEU A 94 -7.49 30.99 10.91
CA LEU A 94 -7.39 30.48 9.55
C LEU A 94 -6.09 29.68 9.33
N ILE A 95 -4.96 30.16 9.86
CA ILE A 95 -3.67 29.45 9.81
C ILE A 95 -3.77 28.11 10.54
N VAL A 96 -4.33 28.08 11.75
CA VAL A 96 -4.49 26.84 12.52
C VAL A 96 -5.40 25.87 11.79
N LEU A 97 -6.54 26.34 11.26
CA LEU A 97 -7.46 25.49 10.49
C LEU A 97 -6.82 24.96 9.20
N ALA A 98 -6.10 25.81 8.46
CA ALA A 98 -5.41 25.41 7.24
C ALA A 98 -4.31 24.37 7.53
N GLY A 99 -3.51 24.60 8.58
CA GLY A 99 -2.45 23.69 9.02
C GLY A 99 -2.99 22.35 9.52
N LEU A 100 -4.07 22.38 10.32
CA LEU A 100 -4.76 21.16 10.77
C LEU A 100 -5.28 20.36 9.59
N LEU A 101 -5.95 21.03 8.64
CA LEU A 101 -6.53 20.38 7.47
C LEU A 101 -5.45 19.78 6.56
N TRP A 102 -4.33 20.50 6.41
CA TRP A 102 -3.17 20.01 5.69
C TRP A 102 -2.57 18.77 6.36
N GLY A 103 -2.39 18.81 7.69
CA GLY A 103 -1.90 17.70 8.49
C GLY A 103 -2.81 16.48 8.44
N VAL A 104 -4.14 16.66 8.48
CA VAL A 104 -5.12 15.57 8.31
C VAL A 104 -5.02 14.96 6.91
N GLY A 105 -4.82 15.78 5.87
CA GLY A 105 -4.58 15.28 4.51
C GLY A 105 -3.28 14.47 4.39
N ASP A 106 -2.25 14.80 5.16
CA ASP A 106 -1.00 14.03 5.22
C ASP A 106 -1.15 12.73 6.04
N LEU A 107 -1.83 12.81 7.18
CA LEU A 107 -2.15 11.67 8.02
C LEU A 107 -3.01 10.64 7.28
N ALA A 108 -3.93 11.09 6.44
CA ALA A 108 -4.78 10.21 5.64
C ALA A 108 -3.98 9.40 4.60
N ILE A 109 -2.87 9.95 4.07
CA ILE A 109 -1.96 9.20 3.19
C ILE A 109 -1.19 8.16 4.01
N LEU A 110 -0.67 8.53 5.18
CA LEU A 110 0.02 7.58 6.06
C LEU A 110 -0.89 6.41 6.50
N LEU A 111 -2.18 6.68 6.73
CA LEU A 111 -3.15 5.66 7.12
C LEU A 111 -3.40 4.63 6.00
N ILE A 112 -3.20 5.02 4.74
CA ILE A 112 -3.27 4.13 3.58
C ILE A 112 -2.10 3.13 3.64
N ASP A 113 -0.90 3.63 3.88
CA ASP A 113 0.31 2.80 3.94
C ASP A 113 0.24 1.78 5.09
N VAL A 114 -0.22 2.21 6.27
CA VAL A 114 -0.46 1.32 7.43
C VAL A 114 -1.47 0.21 7.10
N GLY A 115 -2.47 0.52 6.29
CA GLY A 115 -3.47 -0.46 5.86
C GLY A 115 -2.89 -1.66 5.11
N HIS A 116 -1.88 -1.41 4.28
CA HIS A 116 -1.14 -2.46 3.59
C HIS A 116 -0.29 -3.31 4.56
N ASP A 117 0.38 -2.66 5.51
CA ASP A 117 1.22 -3.34 6.50
C ASP A 117 0.39 -4.22 7.46
N VAL A 118 -0.81 -3.78 7.84
CA VAL A 118 -1.74 -4.56 8.66
C VAL A 118 -2.25 -5.80 7.90
N ARG A 119 -2.51 -5.67 6.59
CA ARG A 119 -2.86 -6.82 5.74
C ARG A 119 -1.71 -7.81 5.65
N ALA A 120 -0.48 -7.34 5.45
CA ALA A 120 0.71 -8.18 5.44
C ALA A 120 0.90 -8.91 6.79
N ALA A 121 0.73 -8.20 7.91
CA ALA A 121 0.81 -8.78 9.26
C ALA A 121 -0.25 -9.87 9.48
N ARG A 122 -1.49 -9.67 9.02
CA ARG A 122 -2.55 -10.69 9.14
C ARG A 122 -2.21 -11.97 8.37
N ILE A 123 -1.64 -11.84 7.18
CA ILE A 123 -1.21 -13.01 6.37
C ILE A 123 -0.06 -13.75 7.05
N LEU A 124 0.92 -13.03 7.59
CA LEU A 124 2.05 -13.63 8.32
C LEU A 124 1.58 -14.36 9.59
N LEU A 125 0.69 -13.75 10.37
CA LEU A 125 0.13 -14.34 11.58
C LEU A 125 -0.69 -15.61 11.28
N ALA A 126 -1.46 -15.60 10.18
CA ALA A 126 -2.18 -16.78 9.71
C ALA A 126 -1.22 -17.92 9.33
N ARG A 127 -0.10 -17.61 8.65
CA ARG A 127 0.93 -18.61 8.33
C ARG A 127 1.61 -19.17 9.58
N GLN A 128 1.94 -18.34 10.56
CA GLN A 128 2.55 -18.78 11.82
C GLN A 128 1.60 -19.68 12.63
N THR A 129 0.33 -19.31 12.76
CA THR A 129 -0.67 -20.13 13.45
C THR A 129 -0.90 -21.46 12.75
N HIS A 130 -0.98 -21.48 11.41
CA HIS A 130 -1.06 -22.74 10.66
C HIS A 130 0.18 -23.63 10.82
N ALA A 131 1.39 -23.05 10.86
CA ALA A 131 2.62 -23.80 11.09
C ALA A 131 2.65 -24.41 12.50
N LEU A 132 2.22 -23.67 13.52
CA LEU A 132 2.10 -24.16 14.91
C LEU A 132 1.03 -25.26 15.05
N SER A 133 -0.15 -25.08 14.45
CA SER A 133 -1.21 -26.10 14.47
C SER A 133 -0.84 -27.35 13.65
N GLY A 134 -0.07 -27.19 12.58
CA GLY A 134 0.47 -28.30 11.78
C GLY A 134 1.62 -29.03 12.46
N ALA A 135 2.42 -28.35 13.28
CA ALA A 135 3.42 -28.97 14.16
C ALA A 135 2.73 -29.79 15.27
N ASN A 136 1.64 -29.29 15.85
CA ASN A 136 0.86 -30.02 16.85
C ASN A 136 0.23 -31.32 16.30
N ARG A 137 -0.19 -31.33 15.02
CA ARG A 137 -0.71 -32.53 14.33
C ARG A 137 0.37 -33.55 13.92
N ARG A 138 1.65 -33.17 13.89
CA ARG A 138 2.77 -34.08 13.58
C ARG A 138 3.30 -34.84 14.79
N GLY A 139 2.78 -34.55 15.98
CA GLY A 139 3.10 -35.24 17.23
C GLY A 139 2.13 -36.38 17.61
N GLU A 140 1.13 -36.69 16.78
CA GLU A 140 0.22 -37.81 17.04
C GLU A 140 0.84 -39.10 16.48
N PRO A 141 1.31 -40.04 17.34
CA PRO A 141 1.81 -41.31 16.86
C PRO A 141 0.67 -42.06 16.17
N ALA A 142 0.92 -42.51 14.95
CA ALA A 142 0.02 -43.38 14.20
C ALA A 142 -0.17 -44.72 14.94
N ASN A 143 -1.07 -44.77 15.92
CA ASN A 143 -1.54 -46.02 16.51
C ASN A 143 -2.77 -46.48 15.73
N GLY A 144 -2.50 -47.00 14.54
CA GLY A 144 -3.49 -47.53 13.61
C GLY A 144 -2.92 -48.70 12.83
N ALA A 145 -2.23 -49.61 13.50
CA ALA A 145 -1.79 -50.88 12.94
C ALA A 145 -2.33 -52.02 13.82
N GLY A 146 -3.31 -52.75 13.30
CA GLY A 146 -3.66 -54.09 13.77
C GLY A 146 -5.06 -54.26 14.34
N ALA A 147 -6.04 -54.59 13.48
CA ALA A 147 -7.17 -55.45 13.83
C ALA A 147 -7.85 -56.00 12.56
N THR A 148 -7.09 -56.73 11.74
CA THR A 148 -7.64 -57.61 10.70
C THR A 148 -7.86 -59.01 11.30
N THR A 149 -8.97 -59.22 12.00
CA THR A 149 -9.44 -60.59 12.29
C THR A 149 -10.96 -60.63 12.32
N GLY A 150 -11.57 -60.74 11.13
CA GLY A 150 -12.97 -61.10 10.96
C GLY A 150 -13.06 -62.23 9.95
N ALA A 151 -13.14 -63.46 10.46
CA ALA A 151 -13.26 -64.68 9.65
C ALA A 151 -14.59 -64.72 8.88
N PRO A 152 -14.62 -65.15 7.60
CA PRO A 152 -15.88 -65.42 6.90
C PRO A 152 -16.39 -66.84 7.23
N PRO A 153 -17.71 -67.04 7.41
CA PRO A 153 -18.29 -68.36 7.60
C PRO A 153 -18.25 -69.18 6.29
N THR A 154 -17.78 -70.42 6.40
CA THR A 154 -17.84 -71.45 5.36
C THR A 154 -19.29 -71.80 5.03
N THR A 155 -19.68 -71.70 3.77
CA THR A 155 -20.88 -72.36 3.23
C THR A 155 -20.44 -73.45 2.26
N PRO A 156 -20.75 -74.74 2.50
CA PRO A 156 -20.54 -75.78 1.50
C PRO A 156 -21.68 -75.71 0.49
N GLY A 157 -21.34 -75.62 -0.80
CA GLY A 157 -22.31 -75.67 -1.89
C GLY A 157 -22.78 -77.09 -2.17
N SER A 158 -23.91 -77.20 -2.88
CA SER A 158 -24.06 -77.98 -4.12
C SER A 158 -25.55 -78.22 -4.47
N VAL A 159 -25.88 -77.86 -5.72
CA VAL A 159 -26.85 -78.46 -6.67
C VAL A 159 -28.33 -78.47 -6.29
#